data_AF-A0A2M7F5B9-F1
#
_entry.id   AF-A0A2M7F5B9-F1
#
_cell.length_a   1.000
_cell.length_b   1.000
_cell.length_c   1.000
_cell.angle_alpha   90.00
_cell.angle_beta   90.00
_cell.angle_gamma   90.00
#
_symmetry.space_group_name_H-M   'P 1'
#
loop_
_entity.id
_entity.type
_entity.pdbx_description
1 polymer ?
#
loop_
_entity_poly.entity_id
_entity_poly.type
_entity_poly.pdbx_seq_one_letter_code
_entity_poly.pdbx_strand_id
1 'polypeptide(L)'
;EKINASGDKALVVSSPDGEILVSMNLGRNLPVHYRVYILDDASRMDPPDNIPGQFGNMGFISTGWENLGDSVYQMIFSVYMIRDISVDQGFEILDNAPAFVN
;
A
#
# COMPACT_ATOMS: atom_id res chain seq x y z
N GLU A 1 -8.90 18.49 2.68
CA GLU A 1 -8.02 17.51 3.34
C GLU A 1 -7.60 16.47 2.32
N LYS A 2 -6.35 16.00 2.36
CA LYS A 2 -5.98 14.78 1.63
C LYS A 2 -6.52 13.61 2.47
N ILE A 3 -7.46 12.86 1.92
CA ILE A 3 -8.11 11.73 2.62
C ILE A 3 -7.21 10.50 2.56
N ASN A 4 -6.35 10.41 1.54
CA ASN A 4 -5.41 9.31 1.34
C ASN A 4 -4.02 9.88 0.98
N ALA A 5 -2.95 9.20 1.37
CA ALA A 5 -1.59 9.58 1.03
C ALA A 5 -0.74 8.37 0.62
N SER A 6 0.12 8.57 -0.38
CA SER A 6 1.12 7.59 -0.83
C SER A 6 2.53 8.12 -0.63
N GLY A 7 3.39 7.30 -0.06
CA GLY A 7 4.84 7.37 -0.22
C GLY A 7 5.31 6.42 -1.33
N ASP A 8 6.63 6.27 -1.47
CA ASP A 8 7.21 5.43 -2.53
C ASP A 8 6.83 3.94 -2.43
N LYS A 9 6.66 3.44 -1.19
CA LYS A 9 6.47 2.01 -0.88
C LYS A 9 5.33 1.73 0.10
N ALA A 10 4.59 2.77 0.46
CA ALA A 10 3.63 2.76 1.54
C ALA A 10 2.44 3.64 1.21
N LEU A 11 1.27 3.27 1.70
CA LEU A 11 0.05 4.09 1.62
C LEU A 11 -0.61 4.17 2.99
N VAL A 12 -1.22 5.31 3.25
CA VAL A 12 -2.05 5.57 4.44
C VAL A 12 -3.43 5.98 3.96
N VAL A 13 -4.44 5.33 4.52
CA VAL A 13 -5.85 5.45 4.14
C VAL A 13 -6.62 5.90 5.35
N SER A 14 -7.24 7.08 5.27
CA SER A 14 -8.02 7.60 6.38
C SER A 14 -9.47 7.15 6.30
N SER A 15 -10.00 6.73 7.44
CA SER A 15 -11.42 6.38 7.62
C SER A 15 -11.95 6.96 8.93
N PRO A 16 -13.28 7.07 9.12
CA PRO A 16 -13.85 7.47 10.40
C PRO A 16 -13.43 6.57 11.58
N ASP A 17 -13.01 5.33 11.32
CA ASP A 17 -12.62 4.36 12.33
C ASP A 17 -11.11 4.34 12.64
N GLY A 18 -10.34 5.22 11.96
CA GLY A 18 -8.89 5.34 12.08
C GLY A 18 -8.17 5.21 10.72
N GLU A 19 -6.86 5.09 10.81
CA GLU A 19 -5.96 5.00 9.66
C GLU A 19 -5.61 3.54 9.35
N ILE A 20 -5.64 3.18 8.07
CA ILE A 20 -5.09 1.92 7.57
C ILE A 20 -3.76 2.22 6.89
N LEU A 21 -2.69 1.61 7.40
CA LEU A 21 -1.33 1.78 6.92
C LEU A 21 -0.94 0.50 6.20
N VAL A 22 -0.57 0.61 4.94
CA VAL A 22 -0.17 -0.54 4.12
C VAL A 22 1.21 -0.31 3.54
N SER A 23 2.12 -1.27 3.72
CA SER A 23 3.40 -1.30 3.01
C SER A 23 3.61 -2.64 2.33
N MET A 24 4.32 -2.60 1.20
CA MET A 24 4.78 -3.80 0.51
C MET A 24 6.30 -3.85 0.58
N ASN A 25 6.84 -4.98 1.00
CA ASN A 25 8.26 -5.27 1.01
C ASN A 25 8.56 -6.47 0.11
N LEU A 26 9.58 -6.29 -0.72
CA LEU A 26 10.16 -7.31 -1.56
C LEU A 26 11.60 -7.57 -1.08
N GLY A 27 12.08 -8.81 -1.27
CA GLY A 27 13.48 -9.15 -1.02
C GLY A 27 14.45 -8.18 -1.69
N ARG A 28 15.63 -7.98 -1.10
CA ARG A 28 16.66 -7.08 -1.67
C ARG A 28 17.12 -7.61 -3.03
N ASN A 29 17.43 -6.69 -3.94
CA ASN A 29 18.02 -6.96 -5.26
C ASN A 29 17.16 -7.80 -6.22
N LEU A 30 15.84 -7.84 -6.03
CA LEU A 30 14.96 -8.38 -7.06
C LEU A 30 14.82 -7.38 -8.23
N PRO A 31 14.76 -7.84 -9.49
CA PRO A 31 14.48 -7.01 -10.66
C PRO A 31 13.02 -6.53 -10.72
N VAL A 32 12.28 -6.63 -9.60
CA VAL A 32 10.90 -6.22 -9.47
C VAL A 32 10.86 -4.80 -8.91
N HIS A 33 10.23 -3.91 -9.67
CA HIS A 33 9.96 -2.55 -9.25
C HIS A 33 8.48 -2.43 -8.92
N TYR A 34 8.15 -1.62 -7.92
CA TYR A 34 6.78 -1.33 -7.58
C TYR A 34 6.61 0.13 -7.22
N ARG A 35 5.38 0.62 -7.42
CA ARG A 35 4.93 1.93 -6.98
C ARG A 35 3.55 1.81 -6.37
N VAL A 36 3.28 2.72 -5.45
CA VAL A 36 1.94 2.89 -4.91
C VAL A 36 1.04 3.51 -5.97
N TYR A 37 -0.19 3.02 -6.05
CA TYR A 37 -1.27 3.57 -6.85
C TYR A 37 -2.40 3.97 -5.91
N ILE A 38 -2.83 5.22 -6.00
CA ILE A 38 -4.03 5.71 -5.32
C ILE A 38 -4.88 6.38 -6.40
N LEU A 39 -6.09 5.87 -6.59
CA LEU A 39 -7.12 6.57 -7.32
C LEU A 39 -8.11 7.17 -6.32
N ASP A 40 -7.82 8.39 -5.89
CA ASP A 40 -8.69 9.15 -5.00
C ASP A 40 -9.74 9.93 -5.82
N ASP A 41 -10.53 9.21 -6.61
CA ASP A 41 -11.63 9.78 -7.38
C ASP A 41 -12.96 9.14 -6.95
N ALA A 42 -13.55 9.69 -5.90
CA ALA A 42 -14.86 9.29 -5.41
C ALA A 42 -16.00 9.52 -6.43
N SER A 43 -15.74 10.24 -7.53
CA SER A 43 -16.72 10.46 -8.61
C SER A 43 -16.66 9.39 -9.70
N ARG A 44 -15.63 8.52 -9.70
CA ARG A 44 -15.44 7.48 -10.71
C ARG A 44 -15.70 6.09 -10.13
N MET A 45 -16.78 5.46 -10.57
CA MET A 45 -17.02 4.03 -10.30
C MET A 45 -16.04 3.20 -11.13
N ASP A 46 -15.24 2.35 -10.48
CA ASP A 46 -14.32 1.43 -11.17
C ASP A 46 -15.02 0.08 -11.42
N PRO A 47 -15.28 -0.31 -12.68
CA PRO A 47 -15.91 -1.60 -12.99
C PRO A 47 -14.94 -2.77 -12.72
N PRO A 48 -15.43 -3.98 -12.34
CA PRO A 48 -16.82 -4.38 -12.16
C PRO A 48 -17.36 -4.22 -10.72
N ASP A 49 -16.50 -3.89 -9.77
CA ASP A 49 -16.82 -3.93 -8.34
C ASP A 49 -17.46 -2.61 -7.91
N ASN A 50 -18.79 -2.55 -7.97
CA ASN A 50 -19.56 -1.42 -7.48
C ASN A 50 -20.10 -1.75 -6.08
N ILE A 51 -19.20 -1.95 -5.11
CA ILE A 51 -19.54 -2.32 -3.74
C ILE A 51 -19.75 -1.03 -2.91
N PRO A 52 -20.94 -0.81 -2.32
CA PRO A 52 -21.16 0.33 -1.44
C PRO A 52 -20.15 0.37 -0.29
N GLY A 53 -19.44 1.49 -0.13
CA GLY A 53 -18.39 1.67 0.87
C GLY A 53 -16.97 1.36 0.41
N GLN A 54 -16.77 1.00 -0.87
CA GLN A 54 -15.43 0.92 -1.45
C GLN A 54 -14.85 2.32 -1.66
N PHE A 55 -13.83 2.65 -0.87
CA PHE A 55 -12.98 3.81 -1.11
C PHE A 55 -12.06 3.50 -2.29
N GLY A 56 -11.78 4.49 -3.15
CA GLY A 56 -11.20 4.31 -4.49
C GLY A 56 -10.00 3.36 -4.58
N ASN A 57 -9.84 2.73 -5.75
CA ASN A 57 -8.85 1.67 -5.94
C ASN A 57 -7.44 2.13 -5.56
N MET A 58 -6.84 1.40 -4.62
CA MET A 58 -5.51 1.66 -4.11
C MET A 58 -4.73 0.35 -3.98
N GLY A 59 -3.42 0.43 -4.14
CA GLY A 59 -2.57 -0.74 -4.03
C GLY A 59 -1.21 -0.50 -4.64
N PHE A 60 -0.59 -1.60 -5.10
CA PHE A 60 0.75 -1.59 -5.66
C PHE A 60 0.72 -2.04 -7.10
N ILE A 61 1.26 -1.22 -8.00
CA ILE A 61 1.56 -1.64 -9.37
C ILE A 61 3.00 -2.10 -9.37
N SER A 62 3.24 -3.34 -9.80
CA SER A 62 4.58 -3.93 -9.89
C SER A 62 4.89 -4.46 -11.30
N THR A 63 6.16 -4.36 -11.68
CA THR A 63 6.69 -4.74 -13.01
C THR A 63 8.04 -5.44 -12.85
N GLY A 64 8.51 -6.16 -13.86
CA GLY A 64 9.82 -6.83 -13.84
C GLY A 64 9.77 -8.27 -13.33
N TRP A 65 8.57 -8.80 -13.08
CA TRP A 65 8.33 -10.20 -12.70
C TRP A 65 8.86 -11.18 -13.73
N GLU A 66 8.80 -10.81 -15.01
CA GLU A 66 9.29 -11.60 -16.15
C GLU A 66 10.81 -11.81 -16.15
N ASN A 67 11.56 -11.03 -15.35
CA ASN A 67 13.02 -11.15 -15.21
C ASN A 67 13.42 -12.06 -14.04
N LEU A 68 12.46 -12.63 -13.31
CA LEU A 68 12.73 -13.62 -12.27
C LEU A 68 12.95 -14.99 -12.91
N GLY A 69 13.93 -15.73 -12.40
CA GLY A 69 14.10 -17.14 -12.73
C GLY A 69 13.17 -18.04 -11.92
N ASP A 70 13.34 -19.35 -12.09
CA ASP A 70 12.58 -20.33 -11.32
C ASP A 70 13.16 -20.47 -9.90
N SER A 71 12.57 -19.73 -8.96
CA SER A 71 12.93 -19.78 -7.54
C SER A 71 11.75 -19.38 -6.65
N VAL A 72 11.95 -19.48 -5.34
CA VAL A 72 10.99 -19.00 -4.34
C VAL A 72 11.38 -17.58 -3.92
N TYR A 73 10.44 -16.66 -4.13
CA TYR A 73 10.57 -15.26 -3.73
C TYR A 73 9.51 -14.92 -2.68
N GLN A 74 9.84 -14.01 -1.77
CA GLN A 74 8.92 -13.55 -0.73
C GLN A 74 8.47 -12.12 -1.02
N MET A 75 7.15 -11.94 -0.95
CA MET A 75 6.48 -10.64 -0.95
C MET A 75 5.68 -10.56 0.33
N ILE A 76 5.87 -9.47 1.07
CA ILE A 76 5.24 -9.27 2.36
C ILE A 76 4.45 -7.99 2.34
N PHE A 77 3.16 -8.11 2.67
CA PHE A 77 2.28 -7.01 2.92
C PHE A 77 2.12 -6.83 4.43
N SER A 78 2.45 -5.64 4.90
CA SER A 78 2.18 -5.24 6.27
C SER A 78 0.96 -4.33 6.25
N VAL A 79 -0.07 -4.72 7.00
CA VAL A 79 -1.32 -3.94 7.15
C VAL A 79 -1.52 -3.65 8.63
N TYR A 80 -1.58 -2.37 8.97
CA TYR A 80 -1.88 -1.92 10.33
C TYR A 80 -3.15 -1.09 10.31
N MET A 81 -3.99 -1.27 11.34
CA MET A 81 -5.12 -0.40 11.62
C MET A 81 -4.83 0.31 12.93
N ILE A 82 -4.71 1.64 12.88
CA ILE A 82 -4.30 2.46 14.03
C ILE A 82 -5.26 3.63 14.17
N ARG A 83 -5.73 3.87 15.40
CA ARG A 83 -6.62 4.98 15.73
C ARG A 83 -5.83 6.17 16.25
N ASP A 84 -6.41 7.36 16.11
CA ASP A 84 -5.94 8.59 16.74
C ASP A 84 -4.51 9.02 16.34
N ILE A 85 -4.12 8.76 15.07
CA ILE A 85 -2.84 9.21 14.51
C ILE A 85 -3.05 10.07 13.27
N SER A 86 -2.09 10.96 12.98
CA SER A 86 -2.03 11.66 11.70
C SER A 86 -1.43 10.77 10.60
N VAL A 87 -1.65 11.15 9.34
CA VAL A 87 -1.02 10.51 8.18
C VAL A 87 0.51 10.50 8.27
N ASP A 88 1.11 11.61 8.71
CA ASP A 88 2.57 11.71 8.85
C ASP A 88 3.11 10.75 9.91
N GLN A 89 2.41 10.63 11.04
CA GLN A 89 2.73 9.63 12.07
C GLN A 89 2.57 8.20 11.52
N GLY A 90 1.60 7.98 10.64
CA GLY A 90 1.42 6.70 9.96
C GLY A 90 2.63 6.32 9.10
N PHE A 91 3.17 7.27 8.33
CA PHE A 91 4.40 7.02 7.57
C PHE A 91 5.59 6.75 8.48
N GLU A 92 5.75 7.50 9.58
CA GLU A 92 6.82 7.26 10.55
C GLU A 92 6.73 5.84 11.17
N ILE A 93 5.53 5.37 11.47
CA ILE A 93 5.31 4.00 11.95
C ILE A 93 5.71 2.97 10.89
N LEU A 94 5.37 3.20 9.62
CA LEU A 94 5.73 2.28 8.53
C LEU A 94 7.23 2.26 8.25
N ASP A 95 7.92 3.39 8.35
CA ASP A 95 9.37 3.49 8.16
C ASP A 95 10.15 2.75 9.27
N ASN A 96 9.60 2.73 10.48
CA ASN A 96 10.18 2.04 11.64
C ASN A 96 9.60 0.64 11.87
N ALA A 97 8.63 0.22 11.05
CA ALA A 97 8.03 -1.09 11.19
C ALA A 97 9.08 -2.18 10.96
N PRO A 98 8.99 -3.33 11.67
CA PRO A 98 9.91 -4.43 11.45
C PRO A 98 9.95 -4.80 9.96
N ALA A 99 11.12 -4.67 9.36
CA ALA A 99 11.35 -5.22 8.05
C ALA A 99 11.30 -6.74 8.19
N PHE A 100 10.21 -7.36 7.76
CA PHE A 100 10.09 -8.82 7.72
C PHE A 100 10.93 -9.41 6.58
N VAL A 101 12.13 -8.90 6.33
CA VAL A 101 12.99 -9.34 5.24
C VAL A 101 14.13 -10.11 5.89
N ASN A 102 14.14 -11.44 5.71
CA ASN A 102 15.32 -12.27 6.01
C ASN A 102 16.49 -11.87 5.10
#